data_AF-A0A9P7SVN3-F1
#
_entry.id   AF-A0A9P7SVN3-F1
#
_cell.length_a   1.000
_cell.length_b   1.000
_cell.length_c   1.000
_cell.angle_alpha   90.00
_cell.angle_beta   90.00
_cell.angle_gamma   90.00
#
_symmetry.space_group_name_H-M   'P 1'
#
loop_
_entity.id
_entity.type
_entity.pdbx_description
1 polymer ?
#
loop_
_entity_poly.entity_id
_entity_poly.type
_entity_poly.pdbx_seq_one_letter_code
_entity_poly.pdbx_strand_id
1 'polypeptide(L)'
;MAGTNATGANAPIRGAGPIDLFFARYHQFAYNPHAESWSEYFRMCAFFRWNKRSKKERKVRTLFQDAIVAEFGAHYGADENKLDTLQRLCEKLDIFPVPQSITSCKKAVRSVHVNIMDFVDCERTGNPVHKFRSVGQLQRYTFSHEKFFPKKQAKGSSLLRYLLRRLVR
;
A
#
# COMPACT_ATOMS: atom_id res chain seq x y z
N MET A 1 -4.73 33.39 -31.35
CA MET A 1 -5.42 32.64 -30.28
C MET A 1 -4.45 31.57 -29.80
N ALA A 2 -4.07 31.62 -28.53
CA ALA A 2 -3.06 30.75 -27.95
C ALA A 2 -3.70 29.66 -27.06
N GLY A 3 -3.15 28.44 -27.16
CA GLY A 3 -3.29 27.34 -26.19
C GLY A 3 -4.63 26.60 -26.23
N THR A 4 -4.69 25.27 -26.09
CA THR A 4 -3.78 24.39 -25.36
C THR A 4 -3.84 22.97 -25.94
N ASN A 5 -2.68 22.45 -26.37
CA ASN A 5 -2.49 21.02 -26.54
C ASN A 5 -2.41 20.39 -25.15
N ALA A 6 -3.40 19.58 -24.78
CA ALA A 6 -3.32 18.73 -23.61
C ALA A 6 -2.28 17.63 -23.90
N THR A 7 -1.08 17.82 -23.37
CA THR A 7 -0.04 16.80 -23.23
C THR A 7 -0.62 15.61 -22.45
N GLY A 8 -0.96 14.54 -23.18
CA GLY A 8 -1.08 13.21 -22.60
C GLY A 8 0.28 12.81 -22.05
N ALA A 9 0.46 13.00 -20.73
CA ALA A 9 1.63 12.54 -20.03
C ALA A 9 1.72 11.02 -20.23
N ASN A 10 2.75 10.61 -20.95
CA ASN A 10 3.09 9.21 -21.18
C ASN A 10 3.56 8.62 -19.85
N ALA A 11 2.59 8.23 -19.00
CA ALA A 11 2.88 7.52 -17.77
C ALA A 11 3.52 6.18 -18.16
N PRO A 12 4.65 5.78 -17.54
CA PRO A 12 5.28 4.51 -17.85
C PRO A 12 4.25 3.38 -17.70
N ILE A 13 4.18 2.51 -18.72
CA ILE A 13 3.32 1.34 -18.72
C ILE A 13 3.78 0.43 -17.57
N ARG A 14 3.15 0.56 -16.40
CA ARG A 14 3.32 -0.37 -15.28
C ARG A 14 2.78 -1.73 -15.73
N GLY A 15 3.61 -2.77 -15.65
CA GLY A 15 3.13 -4.15 -15.80
C GLY A 15 2.09 -4.46 -14.71
N ALA A 16 1.05 -5.21 -15.06
CA ALA A 16 -0.03 -5.54 -14.12
C ALA A 16 0.51 -6.29 -12.90
N GLY A 17 0.36 -5.68 -11.72
CA GLY A 17 0.71 -6.26 -10.43
C GLY A 17 -0.46 -6.99 -9.77
N PRO A 18 -0.24 -7.64 -8.62
CA PRO A 18 -1.28 -8.34 -7.87
C PRO A 18 -2.56 -7.54 -7.61
N ILE A 19 -2.46 -6.22 -7.38
CA ILE A 19 -3.64 -5.37 -7.20
C ILE A 19 -4.43 -5.21 -8.49
N ASP A 20 -3.76 -5.04 -9.63
CA ASP A 20 -4.43 -4.93 -10.93
C ASP A 20 -5.15 -6.25 -11.27
N LEU A 21 -4.50 -7.38 -10.97
CA LEU A 21 -5.09 -8.72 -11.12
C LEU A 21 -6.31 -8.92 -10.22
N PHE A 22 -6.34 -8.32 -9.02
CA PHE A 22 -7.52 -8.34 -8.17
C PHE A 22 -8.70 -7.60 -8.83
N PHE A 23 -8.47 -6.37 -9.33
CA PHE A 23 -9.52 -5.57 -9.96
C PHE A 23 -9.98 -6.16 -11.31
N ALA A 24 -9.08 -6.81 -12.04
CA ALA A 24 -9.39 -7.47 -13.31
C ALA A 24 -10.49 -8.55 -13.20
N ARG A 25 -10.76 -9.09 -12.00
CA ARG A 25 -11.85 -10.05 -11.74
C ARG A 25 -13.25 -9.43 -11.82
N TYR A 26 -13.34 -8.10 -11.89
CA TYR A 26 -14.58 -7.34 -11.88
C TYR A 26 -14.73 -6.56 -13.19
N HIS A 27 -14.86 -7.27 -14.32
CA HIS A 27 -14.85 -6.69 -15.68
C HIS A 27 -15.89 -5.58 -15.93
N GLN A 28 -16.97 -5.53 -15.15
CA GLN A 28 -18.00 -4.48 -15.25
C GLN A 28 -17.56 -3.15 -14.60
N PHE A 29 -16.57 -3.19 -13.73
CA PHE A 29 -16.05 -2.02 -13.03
C PHE A 29 -14.89 -1.42 -13.82
N ALA A 30 -15.03 -0.16 -14.23
CA ALA A 30 -14.02 0.56 -15.00
C ALA A 30 -12.84 1.00 -14.11
N TYR A 31 -12.01 0.05 -13.67
CA TYR A 31 -10.84 0.26 -12.80
C TYR A 31 -9.83 1.25 -13.39
N ASN A 32 -9.33 2.19 -12.58
CA ASN A 32 -8.23 3.09 -12.91
C ASN A 32 -6.92 2.61 -12.22
N PRO A 33 -5.95 2.06 -12.97
CA PRO A 33 -4.70 1.53 -12.41
C PRO A 33 -3.73 2.58 -11.85
N HIS A 34 -3.98 3.87 -12.12
CA HIS A 34 -3.16 4.98 -11.66
C HIS A 34 -3.72 5.69 -10.42
N ALA A 35 -4.92 5.30 -9.97
CA ALA A 35 -5.52 5.83 -8.74
C ALA A 35 -5.06 5.05 -7.50
N GLU A 36 -5.23 5.63 -6.31
CA GLU A 36 -5.04 4.92 -5.04
C GLU A 36 -5.92 3.66 -5.00
N SER A 37 -5.32 2.51 -4.72
CA SER A 37 -6.02 1.23 -4.74
C SER A 37 -7.17 1.19 -3.72
N TRP A 38 -7.00 1.86 -2.57
CA TRP A 38 -8.04 1.96 -1.55
C TRP A 38 -9.28 2.71 -2.02
N SER A 39 -9.07 3.81 -2.74
CA SER A 39 -10.12 4.64 -3.32
C SER A 39 -10.87 3.86 -4.41
N GLU A 40 -10.14 3.15 -5.27
CA GLU A 40 -10.71 2.27 -6.28
C GLU A 40 -11.51 1.12 -5.68
N TYR A 41 -11.05 0.54 -4.57
CA TYR A 41 -11.79 -0.50 -3.84
C TYR A 41 -13.14 0.03 -3.32
N PHE A 42 -13.17 1.23 -2.76
CA PHE A 42 -14.44 1.84 -2.33
C PHE A 42 -15.35 2.18 -3.51
N ARG A 43 -14.80 2.71 -4.60
CA ARG A 43 -15.57 2.99 -5.83
C ARG A 43 -16.18 1.72 -6.40
N MET A 44 -15.44 0.61 -6.38
CA MET A 44 -15.92 -0.71 -6.77
C MET A 44 -17.05 -1.21 -5.85
N CYS A 45 -16.89 -1.07 -4.52
CA CYS A 45 -17.93 -1.45 -3.57
C CYS A 45 -19.23 -0.66 -3.79
N ALA A 46 -19.12 0.64 -4.08
CA ALA A 46 -20.26 1.50 -4.41
C ALA A 46 -20.91 1.08 -5.73
N PHE A 47 -20.12 0.82 -6.77
CA PHE A 47 -20.59 0.37 -8.09
C PHE A 47 -21.44 -0.90 -8.00
N PHE A 48 -20.97 -1.91 -7.26
CA PHE A 48 -21.74 -3.16 -7.04
C PHE A 48 -22.76 -3.09 -5.91
N ARG A 49 -22.95 -1.90 -5.30
CA ARG A 49 -23.89 -1.66 -4.19
C ARG A 49 -23.71 -2.65 -3.02
N TRP A 50 -22.46 -3.00 -2.70
CA TRP A 50 -22.20 -3.92 -1.60
C TRP A 50 -22.36 -3.22 -0.25
N ASN A 51 -23.24 -3.78 0.59
CA ASN A 51 -23.40 -3.31 1.95
C ASN A 51 -22.09 -3.44 2.72
N LYS A 52 -21.68 -2.33 3.37
CA LYS A 52 -20.51 -2.31 4.27
C LYS A 52 -20.63 -3.46 5.26
N ARG A 53 -19.52 -4.18 5.49
CA ARG A 53 -19.46 -5.30 6.43
C ARG A 53 -20.37 -6.48 6.09
N SER A 54 -20.98 -6.57 4.92
CA SER A 54 -21.67 -7.79 4.50
C SER A 54 -20.69 -8.97 4.40
N LYS A 55 -21.17 -10.21 4.49
CA LYS A 55 -20.30 -11.40 4.34
C LYS A 55 -19.55 -11.38 3.00
N LYS A 56 -20.21 -10.91 1.94
CA LYS A 56 -19.63 -10.74 0.60
C LYS A 56 -18.52 -9.69 0.61
N GLU A 57 -18.78 -8.48 1.09
CA GLU A 57 -17.79 -7.39 1.13
C GLU A 57 -16.58 -7.79 1.98
N ARG A 58 -16.77 -8.41 3.16
CA ARG A 58 -15.64 -8.86 3.99
C ARG A 58 -14.73 -9.87 3.30
N LYS A 59 -15.31 -10.79 2.50
CA LYS A 59 -14.53 -11.77 1.72
C LYS A 59 -13.72 -11.06 0.64
N VAL A 60 -14.35 -10.13 -0.08
CA VAL A 60 -13.68 -9.37 -1.14
C VAL A 60 -12.61 -8.43 -0.58
N ARG A 61 -12.86 -7.79 0.57
CA ARG A 61 -11.89 -6.98 1.31
C ARG A 61 -10.65 -7.78 1.69
N THR A 62 -10.86 -9.01 2.18
CA THR A 62 -9.75 -9.92 2.51
C THR A 62 -8.90 -10.21 1.27
N LEU A 63 -9.53 -10.57 0.15
CA LEU A 63 -8.81 -10.84 -1.12
C LEU A 63 -8.05 -9.62 -1.61
N PHE A 64 -8.63 -8.44 -1.47
CA PHE A 64 -7.95 -7.20 -1.81
C PHE A 64 -6.74 -6.94 -0.92
N GLN A 65 -6.88 -7.12 0.40
CA GLN A 65 -5.78 -6.98 1.35
C GLN A 65 -4.66 -8.00 1.10
N ASP A 66 -4.99 -9.22 0.67
CA ASP A 66 -4.01 -10.22 0.25
C ASP A 66 -3.26 -9.78 -1.02
N ALA A 67 -3.96 -9.14 -1.97
CA ALA A 67 -3.33 -8.53 -3.14
C ALA A 67 -2.36 -7.40 -2.77
N ILE A 68 -2.69 -6.57 -1.76
CA ILE A 68 -1.76 -5.55 -1.22
C ILE A 68 -0.47 -6.21 -0.68
N VAL A 69 -0.60 -7.31 0.07
CA VAL A 69 0.58 -8.05 0.59
C VAL A 69 1.42 -8.60 -0.56
N ALA A 70 0.78 -9.20 -1.56
CA ALA A 70 1.46 -9.73 -2.72
C ALA A 70 2.16 -8.63 -3.54
N GLU A 71 1.52 -7.47 -3.72
CA GLU A 71 2.12 -6.32 -4.40
C GLU A 71 3.36 -5.83 -3.65
N PHE A 72 3.27 -5.67 -2.32
CA PHE A 72 4.43 -5.33 -1.50
C PHE A 72 5.57 -6.34 -1.69
N GLY A 73 5.26 -7.63 -1.69
CA GLY A 73 6.24 -8.69 -1.88
C GLY A 73 6.90 -8.67 -3.26
N ALA A 74 6.16 -8.27 -4.29
CA ALA A 74 6.69 -8.12 -5.65
C ALA A 74 7.68 -6.94 -5.77
N HIS A 75 7.42 -5.83 -5.07
CA HIS A 75 8.31 -4.64 -5.11
C HIS A 75 9.54 -4.77 -4.23
N TYR A 76 9.38 -5.27 -3.00
CA TYR A 76 10.45 -5.24 -1.99
C TYR A 76 10.99 -6.62 -1.61
N GLY A 77 10.39 -7.70 -2.12
CA GLY A 77 10.73 -9.06 -1.73
C GLY A 77 10.03 -9.50 -0.43
N ALA A 78 10.40 -10.71 0.04
CA ALA A 78 9.78 -11.35 1.20
C ALA A 78 10.82 -11.95 2.17
N ASP A 79 12.11 -11.79 1.93
CA ASP A 79 13.15 -12.35 2.79
C ASP A 79 13.72 -11.29 3.73
N GLU A 80 13.32 -11.36 4.99
CA GLU A 80 13.79 -10.45 6.04
C GLU A 80 15.21 -10.77 6.55
N ASN A 81 15.86 -11.80 6.04
CA ASN A 81 17.25 -12.14 6.36
C ASN A 81 18.22 -11.69 5.27
N LYS A 82 17.71 -11.06 4.21
CA LYS A 82 18.51 -10.43 3.15
C LYS A 82 18.73 -8.95 3.45
N LEU A 83 20.00 -8.56 3.56
CA LEU A 83 20.36 -7.18 3.86
C LEU A 83 19.90 -6.22 2.76
N ASP A 84 20.11 -6.57 1.49
CA ASP A 84 19.73 -5.78 0.32
C ASP A 84 18.20 -5.55 0.24
N THR A 85 17.40 -6.55 0.61
CA THR A 85 15.95 -6.43 0.75
C THR A 85 15.57 -5.37 1.79
N LEU A 86 16.21 -5.40 2.96
CA LEU A 86 15.93 -4.46 4.04
C LEU A 86 16.48 -3.05 3.75
N GLN A 87 17.60 -2.94 3.05
CA GLN A 87 18.20 -1.68 2.62
C GLN A 87 17.32 -0.97 1.60
N ARG A 88 16.78 -1.70 0.60
CA ARG A 88 15.77 -1.18 -0.33
C ARG A 88 14.55 -0.60 0.38
N LEU A 89 14.09 -1.27 1.44
CA LEU A 89 12.99 -0.76 2.25
C LEU A 89 13.40 0.49 3.06
N CYS A 90 14.63 0.55 3.57
CA CYS A 90 15.16 1.74 4.23
C CYS A 90 15.22 2.94 3.27
N GLU A 91 15.74 2.73 2.06
CA GLU A 91 15.80 3.75 1.01
C GLU A 91 14.41 4.27 0.64
N LYS A 92 13.45 3.36 0.42
CA LYS A 92 12.07 3.74 0.09
C LYS A 92 11.38 4.56 1.19
N LEU A 93 11.81 4.38 2.45
CA LEU A 93 11.32 5.13 3.61
C LEU A 93 12.16 6.39 3.89
N ASP A 94 13.07 6.76 2.99
CA ASP A 94 14.11 7.79 3.13
C ASP A 94 14.84 7.74 4.48
N ILE A 95 15.28 6.55 4.87
CA ILE A 95 16.14 6.34 6.03
C ILE A 95 17.58 6.56 5.60
N PHE A 96 18.20 7.63 6.09
CA PHE A 96 19.58 7.98 5.80
C PHE A 96 20.38 8.26 7.10
N PRO A 97 21.63 7.77 7.22
CA PRO A 97 22.30 6.85 6.30
C PRO A 97 21.65 5.47 6.29
N VAL A 98 21.71 4.78 5.15
CA VAL A 98 21.17 3.42 5.02
C VAL A 98 21.97 2.47 5.94
N PRO A 99 21.33 1.76 6.88
CA PRO A 99 22.05 0.89 7.80
C PRO A 99 22.71 -0.29 7.08
N GLN A 100 23.83 -0.78 7.63
CA GLN A 100 24.66 -1.81 7.00
C GLN A 100 24.51 -3.20 7.64
N SER A 101 23.48 -3.40 8.48
CA SER A 101 23.19 -4.70 9.08
C SER A 101 21.68 -4.98 9.11
N ILE A 102 21.33 -6.27 9.06
CA ILE A 102 19.94 -6.75 9.09
C ILE A 102 19.21 -6.21 10.32
N THR A 103 19.84 -6.32 11.50
CA THR A 103 19.27 -5.86 12.77
C THR A 103 19.02 -4.36 12.77
N SER A 104 19.98 -3.56 12.29
CA SER A 104 19.84 -2.12 12.25
C SER A 104 18.78 -1.66 11.25
N CYS A 105 18.69 -2.30 10.07
CA CYS A 105 17.61 -2.01 9.11
C CYS A 105 16.23 -2.33 9.69
N LYS A 106 16.06 -3.53 10.29
CA LYS A 106 14.80 -3.93 10.95
C LYS A 106 14.38 -2.91 12.03
N LYS A 107 15.33 -2.43 12.83
CA LYS A 107 15.09 -1.39 13.85
C LYS A 107 14.67 -0.06 13.23
N ALA A 108 15.37 0.37 12.18
CA ALA A 108 15.10 1.64 11.50
C ALA A 108 13.72 1.63 10.84
N VAL A 109 13.39 0.61 10.04
CA VAL A 109 12.06 0.43 9.44
C VAL A 109 10.96 0.44 10.52
N ARG A 110 11.20 -0.21 11.66
CA ARG A 110 10.26 -0.24 12.79
C ARG A 110 10.10 1.11 13.53
N SER A 111 10.99 2.06 13.33
CA SER A 111 10.83 3.42 13.88
C SER A 111 9.96 4.33 13.01
N VAL A 112 9.77 3.99 11.73
CA VAL A 112 9.00 4.82 10.79
C VAL A 112 7.50 4.59 10.97
N HIS A 113 6.69 5.65 10.91
CA HIS A 113 5.22 5.53 10.97
C HIS A 113 4.63 5.87 9.61
N VAL A 114 4.06 4.88 8.92
CA VAL A 114 3.40 5.01 7.62
C VAL A 114 2.11 4.22 7.61
N ASN A 115 1.16 4.61 6.77
CA ASN A 115 0.03 3.75 6.46
C ASN A 115 0.46 2.73 5.39
N ILE A 116 0.24 1.44 5.63
CA ILE A 116 0.69 0.37 4.73
C ILE A 116 0.04 0.47 3.35
N MET A 117 -1.21 0.93 3.27
CA MET A 117 -1.91 1.08 1.99
C MET A 117 -1.25 2.17 1.16
N ASP A 118 -1.02 3.34 1.76
CA ASP A 118 -0.35 4.46 1.11
C ASP A 118 1.08 4.10 0.70
N PHE A 119 1.78 3.34 1.55
CA PHE A 119 3.11 2.84 1.23
C PHE A 119 3.10 1.94 -0.02
N VAL A 120 2.12 1.06 -0.18
CA VAL A 120 2.02 0.24 -1.40
C VAL A 120 1.44 1.03 -2.58
N ASP A 121 0.64 2.08 -2.32
CA ASP A 121 0.08 2.98 -3.33
C ASP A 121 1.12 3.93 -3.94
N CYS A 122 2.26 4.18 -3.27
CA CYS A 122 3.29 5.07 -3.80
C CYS A 122 3.84 4.60 -5.16
N GLU A 123 3.98 3.29 -5.38
CA GLU A 123 4.51 2.75 -6.63
C GLU A 123 3.54 2.92 -7.82
N ARG A 124 2.22 2.95 -7.56
CA ARG A 124 1.22 3.15 -8.61
C ARG A 124 0.91 4.63 -8.85
N THR A 125 0.93 5.45 -7.80
CA THR A 125 0.55 6.87 -7.86
C THR A 125 1.73 7.78 -8.18
N GLY A 126 2.97 7.31 -7.98
CA GLY A 126 4.18 8.16 -8.04
C GLY A 126 4.31 9.13 -6.87
N ASN A 127 3.34 9.15 -5.94
CA ASN A 127 3.40 10.02 -4.77
C ASN A 127 4.42 9.50 -3.75
N PRO A 128 5.16 10.36 -3.07
CA PRO A 128 6.07 9.95 -2.01
C PRO A 128 5.32 9.32 -0.83
N VAL A 129 6.00 8.43 -0.10
CA VAL A 129 5.44 7.80 1.10
C VAL A 129 5.23 8.84 2.19
N HIS A 130 3.99 9.00 2.65
CA HIS A 130 3.70 9.91 3.75
C HIS A 130 4.13 9.33 5.11
N LYS A 131 5.18 9.93 5.71
CA LYS A 131 5.70 9.58 7.04
C LYS A 131 5.06 10.45 8.12
N PHE A 132 4.43 9.79 9.08
CA PHE A 132 3.86 10.43 10.27
C PHE A 132 4.92 10.61 11.35
N ARG A 133 4.83 11.70 12.12
CA ARG A 133 5.78 11.98 13.21
C ARG A 133 5.51 11.13 14.46
N SER A 134 4.31 10.55 14.58
CA SER A 134 3.93 9.72 15.71
C SER A 134 2.86 8.69 15.36
N VAL A 135 2.75 7.65 16.18
CA VAL A 135 1.66 6.67 16.10
C VAL A 135 0.29 7.36 16.22
N GLY A 136 0.15 8.40 17.05
CA GLY A 136 -1.10 9.14 17.20
C GLY A 136 -1.51 9.90 15.94
N GLN A 137 -0.56 10.42 15.16
CA GLN A 137 -0.84 11.03 13.85
C GLN A 137 -1.26 9.98 12.82
N LEU A 138 -0.48 8.89 12.70
CA LEU A 138 -0.83 7.75 11.85
C LEU A 138 -2.23 7.21 12.17
N GLN A 139 -2.55 7.13 13.46
CA GLN A 139 -3.83 6.67 13.93
C GLN A 139 -4.97 7.58 13.45
N ARG A 140 -4.91 8.88 13.76
CA ARG A 140 -5.95 9.84 13.33
C ARG A 140 -6.19 9.77 11.82
N TYR A 141 -5.11 9.75 11.04
CA TYR A 141 -5.18 9.59 9.59
C TYR A 141 -5.85 8.27 9.18
N THR A 142 -5.42 7.15 9.76
CA THR A 142 -5.96 5.83 9.41
C THR A 142 -7.45 5.72 9.71
N PHE A 143 -7.91 6.28 10.84
CA PHE A 143 -9.32 6.31 11.20
C PHE A 143 -10.13 7.23 10.29
N SER A 144 -9.65 8.43 9.97
CA SER A 144 -10.39 9.39 9.13
C SER A 144 -10.56 8.90 7.68
N HIS A 145 -9.61 8.10 7.18
CA HIS A 145 -9.64 7.56 5.80
C HIS A 145 -10.14 6.11 5.72
N GLU A 146 -10.51 5.50 6.84
CA GLU A 146 -10.86 4.07 6.95
C GLU A 146 -9.79 3.10 6.37
N LYS A 147 -8.52 3.52 6.29
CA LYS A 147 -7.37 2.81 5.67
C LYS A 147 -6.75 1.77 6.61
N PHE A 148 -7.58 0.87 7.15
CA PHE A 148 -7.14 -0.16 8.10
C PHE A 148 -6.47 -1.34 7.42
N PHE A 149 -5.20 -1.57 7.75
CA PHE A 149 -4.49 -2.78 7.36
C PHE A 149 -4.59 -3.87 8.45
N PRO A 150 -5.06 -5.07 8.12
CA PRO A 150 -5.33 -6.11 9.12
C PRO A 150 -4.04 -6.77 9.61
N LYS A 151 -3.98 -6.98 10.93
CA LYS A 151 -2.82 -7.59 11.62
C LYS A 151 -2.49 -8.99 11.09
N LYS A 152 -3.49 -9.79 10.71
CA LYS A 152 -3.28 -11.17 10.24
C LYS A 152 -2.48 -11.18 8.94
N GLN A 153 -2.88 -10.41 7.94
CA GLN A 153 -2.20 -10.31 6.65
C GLN A 153 -0.83 -9.66 6.80
N ALA A 154 -0.72 -8.59 7.60
CA ALA A 154 0.58 -7.96 7.88
C ALA A 154 1.58 -8.94 8.49
N LYS A 155 1.13 -9.83 9.39
CA LYS A 155 1.98 -10.85 9.99
C LYS A 155 2.30 -12.03 9.05
N GLY A 156 1.51 -12.22 8.00
CA GLY A 156 1.81 -13.18 6.94
C GLY A 156 3.00 -12.77 6.07
N SER A 157 3.31 -11.47 6.02
CA SER A 157 4.55 -10.96 5.41
C SER A 157 5.61 -10.72 6.49
N SER A 158 6.78 -11.33 6.28
CA SER A 158 7.98 -11.17 7.12
C SER A 158 8.44 -9.71 7.21
N LEU A 159 8.23 -8.90 6.17
CA LEU A 159 8.69 -7.51 6.11
C LEU A 159 7.61 -6.51 6.55
N LEU A 160 6.36 -6.66 6.08
CA LEU A 160 5.28 -5.72 6.44
C LEU A 160 5.03 -5.65 7.94
N ARG A 161 5.31 -6.74 8.68
CA ARG A 161 5.18 -6.77 10.14
C ARG A 161 6.00 -5.68 10.85
N TYR A 162 7.11 -5.21 10.25
CA TYR A 162 7.94 -4.14 10.82
C TYR A 162 7.29 -2.75 10.68
N LEU A 163 6.43 -2.55 9.68
CA LEU A 163 5.66 -1.32 9.48
C LEU A 163 4.35 -1.29 10.26
N LEU A 164 3.86 -2.45 10.69
CA LEU A 164 2.59 -2.56 11.41
C LEU A 164 2.63 -1.81 12.75
N ARG A 165 1.62 -0.96 13.01
CA ARG A 165 1.40 -0.30 14.29
C ARG A 165 0.04 -0.73 14.87
N ARG A 166 0.01 -0.98 16.18
CA ARG A 166 -1.25 -1.18 16.90
C ARG A 166 -1.90 0.17 17.07
N LEU A 167 -3.10 0.33 16.52
CA LEU A 167 -3.93 1.51 16.70
C LEU A 167 -4.93 1.21 17.83
N VAL A 168 -5.05 2.12 18.80
CA VAL A 168 -5.95 1.98 19.94
C VAL A 168 -6.97 3.10 19.84
N ARG A 169 -8.25 2.76 19.78
CA ARG A 169 -9.31 3.75 19.67
C ARG A 169 -9.46 4.52 20.98
#